data_AF-Q26785-F1
#
_entry.id   AF-Q26785-F1
#
_cell.length_a   1.000
_cell.length_b   1.000
_cell.length_c   1.000
_cell.angle_alpha   90.00
_cell.angle_beta   90.00
_cell.angle_gamma   90.00
#
_symmetry.space_group_name_H-M   'P 1'
#
loop_
_entity.id
_entity.type
_entity.pdbx_description
1 polymer ?
#
loop_
_entity_poly.entity_id
_entity_poly.type
_entity_poly.pdbx_seq_one_letter_code
_entity_poly.pdbx_strand_id
1 'polypeptide(L)'
;MCGKEVEGVVSPAAQQQPAVPEVTDITLEAARKQKIHNLKLKTACLSNEEYVQDLHVSEWSETQKQKLQAAHEKAHELLASVEGGTKWSLTEAYDIKKLMRVCGLEMSVRELYKPEDKPQFMEIVALKKTMNELKQHHNKTRTVSFTGMIDNAIAKLEKIQDELRRSQLDASEMAQVPVAALKNIEDTMNVAVVQTALLGNEEQIKAQLAAVEKANEIRNVAIADGEMAIAEEQYYIKAQLLEHLVELVADKFRIIGQTEDENKSFSKIHEVQKKSFQESASIKDAKRRLKQHCEDDLRNLHDAIQKADLEDAEAMKRFATQKEKSERFIHENLDKQDEAWRRIQELERVLQRLGTERFEEVKRRIEENDREEKRKVEYQQFLDVCGQHKKLLELSVYNCDLALRCMGMLEEIVAEGCSAVKSRHDKTNDELSDLRLQVHQEYLEAFRRLYKTLGQLVYKKEKRLEEIDRNIRTTHIQLEFAIETFDPNAKLHSDKKKDLYKLRAQVEEELEMLKDKMAQALEMFGPTEDALNQAGIDFVHPAEEVESGNMDRRSKMVEYRAHLAKEEEVKIAAEREELKRSKMLLSQQYRGRTMPEITQ
;
A
#
# COMPACT_ATOMS: atom_id res chain seq x y z
N MET A 1 20.09 -65.37 66.76
CA MET A 1 20.29 -66.18 65.54
C MET A 1 19.10 -65.95 64.63
N CYS A 2 19.35 -65.69 63.33
CA CYS A 2 18.42 -65.63 62.17
C CYS A 2 17.17 -64.72 62.31
N GLY A 3 16.82 -63.80 61.41
CA GLY A 3 17.21 -63.55 60.03
C GLY A 3 15.97 -63.52 59.14
N LYS A 4 15.74 -62.40 58.42
CA LYS A 4 14.91 -62.22 57.18
C LYS A 4 13.38 -62.49 57.33
N GLU A 5 12.43 -61.91 56.58
CA GLU A 5 12.31 -61.33 55.21
C GLU A 5 11.04 -60.41 55.18
N VAL A 6 11.03 -59.22 54.56
CA VAL A 6 10.68 -58.82 53.16
C VAL A 6 9.17 -58.78 52.82
N GLU A 7 8.79 -57.64 52.20
CA GLU A 7 7.73 -57.33 51.20
C GLU A 7 6.84 -56.16 51.64
N GLY A 8 6.66 -55.04 50.92
CA GLY A 8 7.08 -54.61 49.58
C GLY A 8 5.97 -53.74 48.97
N VAL A 9 6.25 -52.52 48.47
CA VAL A 9 5.45 -51.85 47.43
C VAL A 9 6.30 -50.88 46.59
N VAL A 10 6.65 -51.34 45.37
CA VAL A 10 6.54 -50.72 44.03
C VAL A 10 6.88 -49.22 43.81
N SER A 11 7.85 -48.96 42.93
CA SER A 11 8.01 -47.72 42.11
C SER A 11 7.33 -47.89 40.73
N PRO A 12 6.98 -46.81 39.97
CA PRO A 12 7.96 -46.30 38.99
C PRO A 12 7.87 -44.80 38.59
N ALA A 13 9.06 -44.26 38.31
CA ALA A 13 9.46 -43.32 37.26
C ALA A 13 8.60 -42.08 36.88
N ALA A 14 9.17 -40.88 37.06
CA ALA A 14 9.24 -39.86 36.00
C ALA A 14 10.23 -38.71 36.33
N GLN A 15 11.14 -38.46 35.38
CA GLN A 15 11.78 -37.18 35.05
C GLN A 15 12.91 -36.66 35.98
N GLN A 16 14.13 -37.12 35.69
CA GLN A 16 15.34 -36.30 35.82
C GLN A 16 15.27 -35.16 34.80
N GLN A 17 15.06 -33.93 35.27
CA GLN A 17 15.58 -32.75 34.60
C GLN A 17 17.02 -32.53 35.09
N PRO A 18 17.99 -32.20 34.22
CA PRO A 18 19.30 -31.77 34.70
C PRO A 18 19.15 -30.42 35.38
N ALA A 19 19.34 -30.39 36.71
CA ALA A 19 19.45 -29.16 37.47
C ALA A 19 20.65 -28.37 36.93
N VAL A 20 20.37 -27.16 36.46
CA VAL A 20 21.34 -26.12 36.13
C VAL A 20 22.20 -25.86 37.38
N PRO A 21 23.54 -25.76 37.27
CA PRO A 21 24.40 -25.68 38.45
C PRO A 21 24.12 -24.40 39.26
N GLU A 22 23.89 -24.58 40.55
CA GLU A 22 23.70 -23.54 41.58
C GLU A 22 24.95 -22.65 41.67
N VAL A 23 24.99 -21.58 40.87
CA VAL A 23 25.94 -20.45 41.08
C VAL A 23 25.57 -19.65 42.35
N THR A 24 24.39 -19.90 42.92
CA THR A 24 23.87 -19.25 44.14
C THR A 24 24.34 -19.88 45.46
N ASP A 25 24.70 -21.17 45.48
CA ASP A 25 25.08 -21.85 46.73
C ASP A 25 26.55 -21.61 47.12
N ILE A 26 27.43 -21.43 46.12
CA ILE A 26 28.86 -21.21 46.32
C ILE A 26 29.14 -19.84 47.00
N THR A 27 28.34 -18.82 46.70
CA THR A 27 28.45 -17.47 47.30
C THR A 27 27.91 -17.42 48.73
N LEU A 28 26.83 -18.15 49.01
CA LEU A 28 26.26 -18.28 50.36
C LEU A 28 27.18 -19.03 51.32
N GLU A 29 27.86 -20.07 50.85
CA GLU A 29 28.82 -20.82 51.66
C GLU A 29 30.09 -20.01 51.95
N ALA A 30 30.57 -19.22 50.99
CA ALA A 30 31.69 -18.30 51.16
C ALA A 30 31.37 -17.20 52.19
N ALA A 31 30.17 -16.61 52.14
CA ALA A 31 29.70 -15.61 53.10
C ALA A 31 29.58 -16.19 54.53
N ARG A 32 29.10 -17.42 54.67
CA ARG A 32 29.04 -18.11 55.97
C ARG A 32 30.44 -18.40 56.53
N LYS A 33 31.38 -18.86 55.69
CA LYS A 33 32.78 -19.11 56.09
C LYS A 33 33.47 -17.82 56.54
N GLN A 34 33.25 -16.71 55.84
CA GLN A 34 33.79 -15.40 56.19
C GLN A 34 33.19 -14.85 57.49
N LYS A 35 31.88 -15.00 57.70
CA LYS A 35 31.21 -14.65 58.97
C LYS A 35 31.77 -15.44 60.16
N ILE A 36 32.01 -16.75 60.00
CA ILE A 36 32.63 -17.60 61.03
C ILE A 36 34.06 -17.17 61.31
N HIS A 37 34.84 -16.81 60.29
CA HIS A 37 36.19 -16.29 60.46
C HIS A 37 36.22 -14.96 61.24
N ASN A 38 35.33 -14.02 60.90
CA ASN A 38 35.20 -12.74 61.61
C ASN A 38 34.74 -12.94 63.07
N LEU A 39 33.83 -13.88 63.33
CA LEU A 39 33.43 -14.27 64.68
C LEU A 39 34.62 -14.83 65.48
N LYS A 40 35.43 -15.70 64.89
CA LYS A 40 36.63 -16.26 65.55
C LYS A 40 37.66 -15.18 65.90
N LEU A 41 37.90 -14.23 65.00
CA LEU A 41 38.79 -13.08 65.27
C LEU A 41 38.25 -12.22 66.43
N LYS A 42 36.95 -11.93 66.45
CA LYS A 42 36.31 -11.19 67.55
C LYS A 42 36.39 -11.93 68.89
N THR A 43 36.12 -13.24 68.89
CA THR A 43 36.26 -14.08 70.10
C THR A 43 37.71 -14.13 70.59
N ALA A 44 38.69 -14.17 69.69
CA ALA A 44 40.11 -14.15 70.06
C ALA A 44 40.54 -12.79 70.68
N CYS A 45 40.04 -11.66 70.16
CA CYS A 45 40.23 -10.35 70.79
C CYS A 45 39.65 -10.33 72.22
N LEU A 46 38.39 -10.74 72.38
CA LEU A 46 37.70 -10.73 73.67
C LEU A 46 38.37 -11.64 74.70
N SER A 47 38.77 -12.85 74.29
CA SER A 47 39.47 -13.79 75.17
C SER A 47 40.87 -13.31 75.59
N ASN A 48 41.58 -12.57 74.72
CA ASN A 48 42.86 -11.96 75.09
C ASN A 48 42.67 -10.81 76.10
N GLU A 49 41.58 -10.05 76.00
CA GLU A 49 41.23 -9.00 76.96
C GLU A 49 40.81 -9.58 78.33
N GLU A 50 40.05 -10.68 78.35
CA GLU A 50 39.77 -11.43 79.59
C GLU A 50 41.06 -11.91 80.26
N TYR A 51 42.03 -12.41 79.47
CA TYR A 51 43.33 -12.83 79.98
C TYR A 51 44.17 -11.67 80.56
N VAL A 52 44.13 -10.49 79.92
CA VAL A 52 44.74 -9.27 80.46
C VAL A 52 44.10 -8.90 81.80
N GLN A 53 42.77 -9.00 81.90
CA GLN A 53 42.03 -8.70 83.13
C GLN A 53 42.42 -9.65 84.28
N ASP A 54 42.55 -10.95 84.01
CA ASP A 54 42.94 -11.95 85.01
C ASP A 54 44.38 -11.74 85.54
N LEU A 55 45.30 -11.32 84.67
CA LEU A 55 46.68 -11.02 85.04
C LEU A 55 46.80 -9.82 86.01
N HIS A 56 45.80 -8.94 86.06
CA HIS A 56 45.76 -7.82 87.00
C HIS A 56 45.30 -8.19 88.42
N VAL A 57 44.73 -9.39 88.63
CA VAL A 57 44.12 -9.81 89.91
C VAL A 57 45.05 -10.73 90.74
N SER A 58 46.25 -11.04 90.23
CA SER A 58 47.18 -12.02 90.81
C SER A 58 48.45 -11.38 91.42
N GLU A 59 49.15 -12.10 92.31
CA GLU A 59 50.32 -11.59 93.04
C GLU A 59 51.41 -11.05 92.08
N TRP A 60 51.85 -9.82 92.37
CA TRP A 60 52.68 -9.05 91.45
C TRP A 60 54.15 -9.53 91.47
N SER A 61 54.65 -9.94 90.31
CA SER A 61 56.04 -10.38 90.09
C SER A 61 56.60 -9.77 88.80
N GLU A 62 57.93 -9.72 88.66
CA GLU A 62 58.60 -9.28 87.42
C GLU A 62 58.14 -10.11 86.20
N THR A 63 57.83 -11.39 86.44
CA THR A 63 57.27 -12.33 85.45
C THR A 63 55.83 -11.96 85.07
N GLN A 64 55.04 -11.41 86.00
CA GLN A 64 53.68 -10.91 85.76
C GLN A 64 53.71 -9.71 84.81
N LYS A 65 54.64 -8.79 85.06
CA LYS A 65 54.83 -7.57 84.26
C LYS A 65 55.18 -7.88 82.81
N GLN A 66 56.08 -8.84 82.57
CA GLN A 66 56.40 -9.31 81.21
C GLN A 66 55.21 -9.98 80.52
N LYS A 67 54.43 -10.79 81.25
CA LYS A 67 53.20 -11.41 80.70
C LYS A 67 52.14 -10.38 80.34
N LEU A 68 52.00 -9.32 81.13
CA LEU A 68 51.07 -8.23 80.86
C LEU A 68 51.45 -7.44 79.62
N GLN A 69 52.74 -7.11 79.49
CA GLN A 69 53.27 -6.38 78.33
C GLN A 69 53.06 -7.17 77.03
N ALA A 70 53.37 -8.48 77.03
CA ALA A 70 53.12 -9.35 75.88
C ALA A 70 51.62 -9.50 75.54
N ALA A 71 50.75 -9.51 76.54
CA ALA A 71 49.30 -9.58 76.32
C ALA A 71 48.74 -8.29 75.70
N HIS A 72 49.29 -7.12 76.04
CA HIS A 72 48.95 -5.84 75.42
C HIS A 72 49.44 -5.72 73.96
N GLU A 73 50.66 -6.16 73.66
CA GLU A 73 51.17 -6.20 72.28
C GLU A 73 50.28 -7.10 71.40
N LYS A 74 49.92 -8.28 71.92
CA LYS A 74 48.99 -9.21 71.24
C LYS A 74 47.59 -8.63 71.05
N ALA A 75 47.09 -7.84 72.01
CA ALA A 75 45.81 -7.15 71.85
C ALA A 75 45.84 -6.15 70.69
N HIS A 76 46.97 -5.43 70.54
CA HIS A 76 47.13 -4.45 69.47
C HIS A 76 47.20 -5.10 68.09
N GLU A 77 47.88 -6.24 67.96
CA GLU A 77 47.95 -7.04 66.73
C GLU A 77 46.59 -7.66 66.35
N LEU A 78 45.86 -8.19 67.32
CA LEU A 78 44.53 -8.79 67.09
C LEU A 78 43.52 -7.72 66.66
N LEU A 79 43.56 -6.52 67.26
CA LEU A 79 42.71 -5.40 66.87
C LEU A 79 43.00 -4.93 65.44
N ALA A 80 44.28 -4.75 65.09
CA ALA A 80 44.68 -4.40 63.72
C ALA A 80 44.25 -5.47 62.70
N SER A 81 44.28 -6.75 63.09
CA SER A 81 43.82 -7.86 62.25
C SER A 81 42.30 -7.85 62.03
N VAL A 82 41.52 -7.44 63.04
CA VAL A 82 40.07 -7.23 62.89
C VAL A 82 39.78 -6.05 61.97
N GLU A 83 40.52 -4.95 62.12
CA GLU A 83 40.37 -3.74 61.29
C GLU A 83 40.77 -3.98 59.82
N GLY A 84 41.77 -4.84 59.55
CA GLY A 84 42.21 -5.18 58.19
C GLY A 84 41.49 -6.35 57.51
N GLY A 85 40.90 -7.28 58.28
CA GLY A 85 40.37 -8.56 57.77
C GLY A 85 38.85 -8.65 57.60
N THR A 86 38.07 -7.72 58.16
CA THR A 86 36.59 -7.78 58.19
C THR A 86 35.93 -7.28 56.89
N LYS A 87 36.19 -7.93 55.75
CA LYS A 87 35.33 -7.74 54.57
C LYS A 87 34.03 -8.51 54.74
N TRP A 88 32.89 -7.86 54.51
CA TRP A 88 31.57 -8.47 54.54
C TRP A 88 31.14 -8.88 53.13
N SER A 89 30.84 -10.17 52.93
CA SER A 89 30.07 -10.65 51.78
C SER A 89 28.62 -10.84 52.24
N LEU A 90 27.79 -9.81 52.05
CA LEU A 90 26.36 -9.85 52.36
C LEU A 90 25.55 -10.28 51.14
N THR A 91 24.45 -10.99 51.39
CA THR A 91 23.35 -11.16 50.44
C THR A 91 22.85 -9.78 49.96
N GLU A 92 22.59 -9.66 48.65
CA GLU A 92 22.25 -8.41 47.96
C GLU A 92 21.17 -7.59 48.69
N ALA A 93 21.52 -6.38 49.15
CA ALA A 93 20.61 -5.50 49.87
C ALA A 93 19.66 -4.74 48.93
N TYR A 94 20.01 -4.65 47.65
CA TYR A 94 19.24 -4.01 46.58
C TYR A 94 19.02 -5.00 45.44
N ASP A 95 17.75 -5.22 45.10
CA ASP A 95 17.34 -5.86 43.85
C ASP A 95 16.62 -4.83 42.96
N ILE A 96 16.42 -5.14 41.69
CA ILE A 96 15.75 -4.25 40.72
C ILE A 96 14.37 -3.81 41.21
N LYS A 97 13.62 -4.68 41.90
CA LYS A 97 12.28 -4.36 42.43
C LYS A 97 12.35 -3.34 43.56
N LYS A 98 13.35 -3.44 44.42
CA LYS A 98 13.62 -2.49 45.49
C LYS A 98 14.15 -1.18 44.94
N LEU A 99 14.98 -1.21 43.89
CA LEU A 99 15.41 -0.02 43.16
C LEU A 99 14.21 0.74 42.56
N MET A 100 13.33 0.05 41.82
CA MET A 100 12.13 0.66 41.23
C MET A 100 11.28 1.38 42.28
N ARG A 101 11.14 0.80 43.48
CA ARG A 101 10.39 1.40 44.59
C ARG A 101 11.10 2.59 45.23
N VAL A 102 12.42 2.49 45.45
CA VAL A 102 13.21 3.53 46.14
C VAL A 102 13.43 4.75 45.26
N CYS A 103 13.60 4.55 43.95
CA CYS A 103 13.83 5.61 42.97
C CYS A 103 12.55 6.08 42.26
N GLY A 104 11.39 5.47 42.52
CA GLY A 104 10.12 5.85 41.90
C GLY A 104 10.05 5.58 40.39
N LEU A 105 10.68 4.50 39.92
CA LEU A 105 10.74 4.14 38.50
C LEU A 105 9.42 3.50 38.05
N GLU A 106 8.88 3.94 36.93
CA GLU A 106 7.60 3.45 36.40
C GLU A 106 7.78 2.25 35.46
N MET A 107 8.90 2.19 34.74
CA MET A 107 9.15 1.17 33.72
C MET A 107 9.67 -0.15 34.30
N SER A 108 9.00 -1.26 33.96
CA SER A 108 9.50 -2.58 34.34
C SER A 108 10.62 -3.06 33.41
N VAL A 109 11.61 -3.78 33.95
CA VAL A 109 12.72 -4.35 33.16
C VAL A 109 12.25 -5.35 32.08
N ARG A 110 11.00 -5.82 32.14
CA ARG A 110 10.41 -6.67 31.11
C ARG A 110 10.00 -5.89 29.85
N GLU A 111 9.77 -4.59 29.96
CA GLU A 111 9.32 -3.71 28.87
C GLU A 111 10.49 -3.00 28.16
N LEU A 112 11.71 -3.17 28.65
CA LEU A 112 12.93 -2.59 28.08
C LEU A 112 13.62 -3.55 27.11
N TYR A 113 14.28 -2.99 26.10
CA TYR A 113 15.09 -3.77 25.15
C TYR A 113 16.32 -4.36 25.84
N LYS A 114 16.61 -5.63 25.55
CA LYS A 114 17.77 -6.34 26.09
C LYS A 114 18.87 -6.46 25.04
N PRO A 115 20.15 -6.46 25.44
CA PRO A 115 21.26 -6.65 24.50
C PRO A 115 21.21 -7.98 23.73
N GLU A 116 20.57 -9.01 24.31
CA GLU A 116 20.43 -10.33 23.68
C GLU A 116 19.30 -10.41 22.64
N ASP A 117 18.40 -9.42 22.60
CA ASP A 117 17.28 -9.40 21.68
C ASP A 117 17.80 -9.31 20.24
N LYS A 118 17.28 -10.16 19.36
CA LYS A 118 17.64 -10.14 17.94
C LYS A 118 16.69 -9.23 17.17
N PRO A 119 17.19 -8.40 16.25
CA PRO A 119 16.32 -7.58 15.42
C PRO A 119 15.46 -8.47 14.53
N GLN A 120 14.16 -8.16 14.44
CA GLN A 120 13.24 -8.82 13.52
C GLN A 120 12.90 -7.85 12.39
N PHE A 121 13.43 -8.11 11.19
CA PHE A 121 13.26 -7.23 10.04
C PHE A 121 13.04 -8.00 8.73
N MET A 122 12.79 -9.30 8.80
CA MET A 122 12.58 -10.13 7.61
C MET A 122 11.38 -9.68 6.78
N GLU A 123 10.34 -9.13 7.41
CA GLU A 123 9.18 -8.56 6.72
C GLU A 123 9.56 -7.31 5.91
N ILE A 124 10.44 -6.44 6.42
CA ILE A 124 11.00 -5.31 5.66
C ILE A 124 11.80 -5.80 4.44
N VAL A 125 12.55 -6.89 4.59
CA VAL A 125 13.26 -7.53 3.46
C VAL A 125 12.26 -8.08 2.43
N ALA A 126 11.14 -8.64 2.88
CA ALA A 126 10.07 -9.10 2.01
C ALA A 126 9.43 -7.93 1.24
N LEU A 127 9.17 -6.78 1.87
CA LEU A 127 8.70 -5.57 1.16
C LEU A 127 9.66 -5.13 0.06
N LYS A 128 10.97 -5.14 0.34
CA LYS A 128 12.00 -4.82 -0.67
C LYS A 128 11.95 -5.82 -1.83
N LYS A 129 11.74 -7.11 -1.54
CA LYS A 129 11.57 -8.14 -2.57
C LYS A 129 10.33 -7.86 -3.43
N THR A 130 9.18 -7.57 -2.81
CA THR A 130 7.94 -7.18 -3.51
C THR A 130 8.18 -5.96 -4.41
N MET A 131 8.91 -4.95 -3.96
CA MET A 131 9.26 -3.79 -4.80
C MET A 131 10.15 -4.14 -5.99
N ASN A 132 11.07 -5.09 -5.83
CA ASN A 132 11.87 -5.60 -6.94
C ASN A 132 11.02 -6.43 -7.93
N GLU A 133 10.04 -7.19 -7.44
CA GLU A 133 9.08 -7.91 -8.27
C GLU A 133 8.20 -6.93 -9.07
N LEU A 134 7.71 -5.85 -8.46
CA LEU A 134 6.99 -4.76 -9.14
C LEU A 134 7.84 -4.07 -10.21
N LYS A 135 9.14 -3.90 -9.97
CA LYS A 135 10.09 -3.38 -10.97
C LYS A 135 10.21 -4.31 -12.18
N GLN A 136 10.05 -5.62 -11.98
CA GLN A 136 10.12 -6.63 -13.04
C GLN A 136 8.76 -6.98 -13.65
N HIS A 137 7.69 -6.32 -13.23
CA HIS A 137 6.32 -6.59 -13.66
C HIS A 137 6.17 -6.70 -15.19
N HIS A 138 5.26 -7.58 -15.62
CA HIS A 138 5.07 -7.94 -17.02
C HIS A 138 4.57 -6.75 -17.87
N ASN A 139 3.73 -5.89 -17.29
CA ASN A 139 3.20 -4.70 -17.95
C ASN A 139 4.21 -3.53 -17.93
N LYS A 140 5.18 -3.56 -18.86
CA LYS A 140 6.29 -2.59 -18.92
C LYS A 140 5.83 -1.14 -19.06
N THR A 141 4.76 -0.88 -19.83
CA THR A 141 4.20 0.46 -20.00
C THR A 141 3.76 1.05 -18.66
N ARG A 142 3.10 0.25 -17.80
CA ARG A 142 2.69 0.69 -16.46
C ARG A 142 3.88 0.78 -15.52
N THR A 143 4.84 -0.14 -15.58
CA THR A 143 6.07 -0.09 -14.75
C THR A 143 6.86 1.19 -14.94
N VAL A 144 6.99 1.70 -16.17
CA VAL A 144 7.72 2.96 -16.44
C VAL A 144 7.15 4.13 -15.64
N SER A 145 5.82 4.18 -15.46
CA SER A 145 5.15 5.26 -14.72
C SER A 145 5.47 5.25 -13.22
N PHE A 146 5.88 4.11 -12.67
CA PHE A 146 6.22 3.95 -11.25
C PHE A 146 7.71 3.79 -10.98
N THR A 147 8.57 3.75 -12.02
CA THR A 147 9.98 3.38 -11.88
C THR A 147 10.73 4.29 -10.90
N GLY A 148 10.56 5.61 -11.00
CA GLY A 148 11.21 6.55 -10.08
C GLY A 148 10.78 6.38 -8.62
N MET A 149 9.49 6.10 -8.38
CA MET A 149 8.97 5.85 -7.02
C MET A 149 9.47 4.51 -6.49
N ILE A 150 9.44 3.45 -7.31
CA ILE A 150 9.90 2.11 -6.94
C ILE A 150 11.40 2.14 -6.58
N ASP A 151 12.22 2.80 -7.39
CA ASP A 151 13.66 2.93 -7.13
C ASP A 151 13.95 3.69 -5.84
N ASN A 152 13.22 4.79 -5.58
CA ASN A 152 13.35 5.56 -4.34
C ASN A 152 12.94 4.73 -3.11
N ALA A 153 11.83 3.99 -3.21
CA ALA A 153 11.36 3.14 -2.13
C ALA A 153 12.30 1.95 -1.86
N ILE A 154 12.92 1.35 -2.89
CA ILE A 154 13.95 0.33 -2.71
C ILE A 154 15.15 0.91 -1.94
N ALA A 155 15.63 2.11 -2.30
CA ALA A 155 16.73 2.76 -1.61
C ALA A 155 16.38 3.09 -0.14
N LYS A 156 15.15 3.54 0.14
CA LYS A 156 14.67 3.78 1.50
C LYS A 156 14.57 2.48 2.31
N LEU A 157 14.06 1.39 1.73
CA LEU A 157 14.00 0.07 2.37
C LEU A 157 15.40 -0.51 2.63
N GLU A 158 16.37 -0.28 1.74
CA GLU A 158 17.78 -0.61 1.98
C GLU A 158 18.35 0.12 3.19
N LYS A 159 18.11 1.43 3.28
CA LYS A 159 18.55 2.23 4.42
C LYS A 159 17.90 1.78 5.73
N ILE A 160 16.59 1.50 5.72
CA ILE A 160 15.87 0.94 6.88
C ILE A 160 16.49 -0.41 7.28
N GLN A 161 16.76 -1.29 6.32
CA GLN A 161 17.36 -2.59 6.56
C GLN A 161 18.74 -2.49 7.25
N ASP A 162 19.59 -1.58 6.78
CA ASP A 162 20.93 -1.40 7.36
C ASP A 162 20.88 -0.77 8.77
N GLU A 163 19.92 0.12 9.02
CA GLU A 163 19.64 0.66 10.34
C GLU A 163 19.14 -0.41 11.32
N LEU A 164 18.18 -1.26 10.89
CA LEU A 164 17.62 -2.34 11.71
C LEU A 164 18.62 -3.45 12.05
N ARG A 165 19.55 -3.76 11.14
CA ARG A 165 20.63 -4.76 11.37
C ARG A 165 21.50 -4.45 12.58
N ARG A 166 21.58 -3.18 12.99
CA ARG A 166 22.39 -2.70 14.12
C ARG A 166 21.56 -2.46 15.38
N SER A 167 20.31 -2.93 15.41
CA SER A 167 19.31 -2.64 16.44
C SER A 167 18.81 -3.91 17.14
N GLN A 168 17.94 -3.74 18.14
CA GLN A 168 17.19 -4.81 18.81
C GLN A 168 15.69 -4.72 18.47
N LEU A 169 15.35 -3.95 17.42
CA LEU A 169 13.96 -3.63 17.10
C LEU A 169 13.25 -4.78 16.38
N ASP A 170 12.02 -5.05 16.81
CA ASP A 170 11.04 -5.81 16.04
C ASP A 170 10.27 -4.85 15.11
N ALA A 171 10.50 -4.98 13.81
CA ALA A 171 9.92 -4.14 12.77
C ALA A 171 8.67 -4.74 12.12
N SER A 172 8.14 -5.86 12.63
CA SER A 172 7.04 -6.59 11.98
C SER A 172 5.77 -5.72 11.87
N GLU A 173 5.36 -5.04 12.95
CA GLU A 173 4.23 -4.10 12.92
C GLU A 173 4.46 -2.92 11.96
N MET A 174 5.71 -2.42 11.90
CA MET A 174 6.09 -1.34 10.99
C MET A 174 6.01 -1.78 9.52
N ALA A 175 6.36 -3.04 9.23
CA ALA A 175 6.34 -3.60 7.89
C ALA A 175 4.92 -3.73 7.33
N GLN A 176 3.87 -3.76 8.15
CA GLN A 176 2.48 -3.85 7.70
C GLN A 176 1.96 -2.52 7.11
N VAL A 177 2.46 -1.38 7.58
CA VAL A 177 1.98 -0.03 7.18
C VAL A 177 1.99 0.20 5.66
N PRO A 178 3.06 -0.13 4.92
CA PRO A 178 3.07 0.05 3.47
C PRO A 178 2.35 -1.03 2.67
N VAL A 179 1.99 -2.19 3.25
CA VAL A 179 1.47 -3.36 2.50
C VAL A 179 0.24 -3.03 1.66
N ALA A 180 -0.73 -2.30 2.24
CA ALA A 180 -1.94 -1.93 1.53
C ALA A 180 -1.66 -0.98 0.35
N ALA A 181 -0.72 -0.04 0.51
CA ALA A 181 -0.31 0.86 -0.55
C ALA A 181 0.42 0.10 -1.68
N LEU A 182 1.32 -0.82 -1.33
CA LEU A 182 2.02 -1.69 -2.28
C LEU A 182 1.08 -2.56 -3.09
N LYS A 183 0.08 -3.16 -2.44
CA LYS A 183 -0.96 -3.92 -3.13
C LYS A 183 -1.74 -3.06 -4.12
N ASN A 184 -2.10 -1.82 -3.73
CA ASN A 184 -2.78 -0.91 -4.66
C ASN A 184 -1.88 -0.52 -5.84
N ILE A 185 -0.56 -0.37 -5.65
CA ILE A 185 0.39 -0.14 -6.74
C ILE A 185 0.41 -1.33 -7.70
N GLU A 186 0.48 -2.55 -7.17
CA GLU A 186 0.41 -3.80 -7.95
C GLU A 186 -0.89 -3.89 -8.75
N ASP A 187 -2.03 -3.74 -8.07
CA ASP A 187 -3.37 -3.78 -8.68
C ASP A 187 -3.51 -2.71 -9.77
N THR A 188 -2.95 -1.51 -9.55
CA THR A 188 -2.92 -0.42 -10.54
C THR A 188 -2.09 -0.78 -11.78
N MET A 189 -1.00 -1.53 -11.61
CA MET A 189 -0.15 -2.00 -12.71
C MET A 189 -0.79 -3.15 -13.51
N ASN A 190 -1.76 -3.85 -12.91
CA ASN A 190 -2.55 -4.91 -13.54
C ASN A 190 -3.72 -4.39 -14.37
N VAL A 191 -4.18 -3.14 -14.16
CA VAL A 191 -5.22 -2.52 -15.00
C VAL A 191 -4.79 -2.50 -16.46
N ALA A 192 -5.71 -2.88 -17.34
CA ALA A 192 -5.46 -2.98 -18.76
C ALA A 192 -4.92 -1.66 -19.36
N VAL A 193 -4.10 -1.77 -20.40
CA VAL A 193 -3.71 -0.62 -21.22
C VAL A 193 -4.75 -0.53 -22.33
N VAL A 194 -5.62 0.49 -22.27
CA VAL A 194 -6.76 0.63 -23.20
C VAL A 194 -6.32 0.62 -24.65
N GLN A 195 -5.18 1.24 -24.96
CA GLN A 195 -4.62 1.25 -26.33
C GLN A 195 -4.27 -0.17 -26.79
N THR A 196 -3.69 -1.01 -25.92
CA THR A 196 -3.38 -2.41 -26.24
C THR A 196 -4.65 -3.24 -26.41
N ALA A 197 -5.68 -3.00 -25.59
CA ALA A 197 -6.96 -3.69 -25.68
C ALA A 197 -7.71 -3.34 -26.98
N LEU A 198 -7.54 -2.12 -27.49
CA LEU A 198 -8.18 -1.66 -28.73
C LEU A 198 -7.48 -2.11 -30.01
N LEU A 199 -6.19 -2.52 -29.97
CA LEU A 199 -5.43 -2.91 -31.17
C LEU A 199 -6.16 -3.91 -32.07
N GLY A 200 -6.77 -4.94 -31.47
CA GLY A 200 -7.54 -5.93 -32.23
C GLY A 200 -8.74 -5.32 -32.98
N ASN A 201 -9.45 -4.38 -32.35
CA ASN A 201 -10.54 -3.67 -33.00
C ASN A 201 -10.03 -2.72 -34.10
N GLU A 202 -8.90 -2.04 -33.88
CA GLU A 202 -8.29 -1.17 -34.91
C GLU A 202 -7.90 -1.96 -36.17
N GLU A 203 -7.33 -3.15 -36.00
CA GLU A 203 -6.98 -4.02 -37.11
C GLU A 203 -8.23 -4.50 -37.87
N GLN A 204 -9.30 -4.86 -37.17
CA GLN A 204 -10.57 -5.25 -37.79
C GLN A 204 -11.24 -4.10 -38.52
N ILE A 205 -11.27 -2.90 -37.93
CA ILE A 205 -11.81 -1.69 -38.57
C ILE A 205 -11.04 -1.37 -39.85
N LYS A 206 -9.71 -1.46 -39.80
CA LYS A 206 -8.87 -1.23 -40.98
C LYS A 206 -9.14 -2.25 -42.09
N ALA A 207 -9.28 -3.52 -41.75
CA ALA A 207 -9.65 -4.56 -42.71
C ALA A 207 -11.04 -4.31 -43.30
N GLN A 208 -11.99 -3.90 -42.48
CA GLN A 208 -13.36 -3.61 -42.88
C GLN A 208 -13.44 -2.41 -43.83
N LEU A 209 -12.69 -1.35 -43.55
CA LEU A 209 -12.59 -0.18 -44.43
C LEU A 209 -12.02 -0.55 -45.80
N ALA A 210 -11.01 -1.41 -45.86
CA ALA A 210 -10.45 -1.90 -47.13
C ALA A 210 -11.48 -2.75 -47.92
N ALA A 211 -12.29 -3.55 -47.24
CA ALA A 211 -13.39 -4.30 -47.87
C ALA A 211 -14.46 -3.36 -48.46
N VAL A 212 -14.82 -2.29 -47.73
CA VAL A 212 -15.74 -1.25 -48.21
C VAL A 212 -15.20 -0.54 -49.45
N GLU A 213 -13.90 -0.25 -49.49
CA GLU A 213 -13.25 0.38 -50.64
C GLU A 213 -13.29 -0.53 -51.87
N LYS A 214 -12.94 -1.81 -51.71
CA LYS A 214 -13.07 -2.81 -52.78
C LYS A 214 -14.49 -2.93 -53.33
N ALA A 215 -15.51 -2.93 -52.47
CA ALA A 215 -16.90 -2.94 -52.90
C ALA A 215 -17.26 -1.67 -53.71
N ASN A 216 -16.70 -0.51 -53.34
CA ASN A 216 -16.87 0.72 -54.13
C ASN A 216 -16.23 0.62 -55.52
N GLU A 217 -15.02 0.06 -55.61
CA GLU A 217 -14.31 -0.12 -56.89
C GLU A 217 -15.11 -0.99 -57.85
N ILE A 218 -15.51 -2.19 -57.41
CA ILE A 218 -16.29 -3.14 -58.23
C ILE A 218 -17.59 -2.48 -58.69
N ARG A 219 -18.29 -1.80 -57.77
CA ARG A 219 -19.53 -1.07 -58.07
C ARG A 219 -19.33 0.02 -59.12
N ASN A 220 -18.25 0.79 -59.03
CA ASN A 220 -18.00 1.89 -59.96
C ASN A 220 -17.71 1.36 -61.37
N VAL A 221 -16.97 0.25 -61.49
CA VAL A 221 -16.74 -0.46 -62.77
C VAL A 221 -18.06 -0.98 -63.34
N ALA A 222 -18.87 -1.68 -62.53
CA ALA A 222 -20.17 -2.19 -62.96
C ALA A 222 -21.12 -1.06 -63.44
N ILE A 223 -21.10 0.10 -62.79
CA ILE A 223 -21.87 1.28 -63.25
C ILE A 223 -21.36 1.79 -64.60
N ALA A 224 -20.04 1.84 -64.80
CA ALA A 224 -19.45 2.30 -66.06
C ALA A 224 -19.77 1.35 -67.23
N ASP A 225 -19.79 0.04 -66.95
CA ASP A 225 -20.09 -1.01 -67.93
C ASP A 225 -21.60 -1.24 -68.14
N GLY A 226 -22.46 -0.58 -67.35
CA GLY A 226 -23.91 -0.71 -67.43
C GLY A 226 -24.49 -1.96 -66.76
N GLU A 227 -23.68 -2.70 -66.01
CA GLU A 227 -24.05 -3.92 -65.26
C GLU A 227 -24.77 -3.56 -63.95
N MET A 228 -25.99 -3.01 -64.08
CA MET A 228 -26.73 -2.44 -62.96
C MET A 228 -27.12 -3.46 -61.87
N ALA A 229 -27.24 -4.75 -62.20
CA ALA A 229 -27.50 -5.81 -61.23
C ALA A 229 -26.31 -6.01 -60.27
N ILE A 230 -25.08 -6.05 -60.82
CA ILE A 230 -23.86 -6.18 -60.03
C ILE A 230 -23.64 -4.89 -59.22
N ALA A 231 -23.89 -3.72 -59.82
CA ALA A 231 -23.81 -2.46 -59.09
C ALA A 231 -24.76 -2.43 -57.88
N GLU A 232 -26.00 -2.89 -58.06
CA GLU A 232 -27.00 -3.00 -56.99
C GLU A 232 -26.56 -3.97 -55.88
N GLU A 233 -26.09 -5.17 -56.25
CA GLU A 233 -25.53 -6.15 -55.30
C GLU A 233 -24.38 -5.56 -54.47
N GLN A 234 -23.44 -4.85 -55.11
CA GLN A 234 -22.33 -4.21 -54.40
C GLN A 234 -22.79 -3.06 -53.47
N TYR A 235 -23.91 -2.38 -53.75
CA TYR A 235 -24.48 -1.44 -52.77
C TYR A 235 -24.96 -2.15 -51.51
N TYR A 236 -25.61 -3.31 -51.63
CA TYR A 236 -26.06 -4.10 -50.48
C TYR A 236 -24.88 -4.67 -49.69
N ILE A 237 -23.87 -5.23 -50.38
CA ILE A 237 -22.63 -5.70 -49.74
C ILE A 237 -21.96 -4.54 -48.99
N LYS A 238 -21.84 -3.38 -49.62
CA LYS A 238 -21.29 -2.19 -48.97
C LYS A 238 -22.10 -1.78 -47.73
N ALA A 239 -23.43 -1.80 -47.79
CA ALA A 239 -24.27 -1.48 -46.65
C ALA A 239 -24.02 -2.45 -45.48
N GLN A 240 -23.98 -3.76 -45.74
CA GLN A 240 -23.65 -4.78 -44.73
C GLN A 240 -22.26 -4.58 -44.14
N LEU A 241 -21.26 -4.27 -44.98
CA LEU A 241 -19.90 -4.01 -44.50
C LEU A 241 -19.86 -2.76 -43.60
N LEU A 242 -20.65 -1.74 -43.91
CA LEU A 242 -20.74 -0.52 -43.11
C LEU A 242 -21.55 -0.71 -41.82
N GLU A 243 -22.58 -1.56 -41.82
CA GLU A 243 -23.30 -1.99 -40.60
C GLU A 243 -22.30 -2.63 -39.62
N HIS A 244 -21.51 -3.59 -40.10
CA HIS A 244 -20.49 -4.22 -39.28
C HIS A 244 -19.39 -3.26 -38.83
N LEU A 245 -19.00 -2.28 -39.67
CA LEU A 245 -18.05 -1.23 -39.26
C LEU A 245 -18.59 -0.41 -38.08
N VAL A 246 -19.87 -0.03 -38.12
CA VAL A 246 -20.52 0.71 -37.02
C VAL A 246 -20.53 -0.12 -35.73
N GLU A 247 -20.79 -1.42 -35.81
CA GLU A 247 -20.71 -2.34 -34.66
C GLU A 247 -19.30 -2.41 -34.07
N LEU A 248 -18.26 -2.55 -34.91
CA LEU A 248 -16.86 -2.60 -34.47
C LEU A 248 -16.42 -1.30 -33.77
N VAL A 249 -16.87 -0.15 -34.28
CA VAL A 249 -16.61 1.14 -33.63
C VAL A 249 -17.40 1.24 -32.31
N ALA A 250 -18.66 0.77 -32.28
CA ALA A 250 -19.45 0.75 -31.05
C ALA A 250 -18.80 -0.13 -29.96
N ASP A 251 -18.19 -1.25 -30.34
CA ASP A 251 -17.49 -2.14 -29.41
C ASP A 251 -16.30 -1.47 -28.72
N LYS A 252 -15.71 -0.41 -29.31
CA LYS A 252 -14.68 0.39 -28.63
C LYS A 252 -15.22 1.05 -27.35
N PHE A 253 -16.48 1.50 -27.33
CA PHE A 253 -17.10 2.05 -26.11
C PHE A 253 -17.18 1.01 -24.99
N ARG A 254 -17.45 -0.25 -25.32
CA ARG A 254 -17.48 -1.35 -24.35
C ARG A 254 -16.10 -1.58 -23.73
N ILE A 255 -15.03 -1.58 -24.53
CA ILE A 255 -13.65 -1.77 -24.06
C ILE A 255 -13.20 -0.59 -23.20
N ILE A 256 -13.53 0.64 -23.60
CA ILE A 256 -13.28 1.86 -22.82
C ILE A 256 -14.01 1.78 -21.48
N GLY A 257 -15.31 1.43 -21.47
CA GLY A 257 -16.10 1.30 -20.24
C GLY A 257 -15.57 0.23 -19.28
N GLN A 258 -15.10 -0.91 -19.79
CA GLN A 258 -14.42 -1.92 -18.96
C GLN A 258 -13.16 -1.38 -18.30
N THR A 259 -12.38 -0.58 -19.03
CA THR A 259 -11.17 0.05 -18.47
C THR A 259 -11.51 1.16 -17.46
N GLU A 260 -12.60 1.92 -17.69
CA GLU A 260 -13.13 2.90 -16.73
C GLU A 260 -13.53 2.20 -15.41
N ASP A 261 -14.23 1.07 -15.47
CA ASP A 261 -14.65 0.30 -14.30
C ASP A 261 -13.46 -0.28 -13.51
N GLU A 262 -12.45 -0.82 -14.20
CA GLU A 262 -11.19 -1.25 -13.57
C GLU A 262 -10.50 -0.07 -12.86
N ASN A 263 -10.43 1.10 -13.51
CA ASN A 263 -9.76 2.29 -12.99
C ASN A 263 -10.52 2.95 -11.81
N LYS A 264 -11.84 2.79 -11.74
CA LYS A 264 -12.71 3.41 -10.72
C LYS A 264 -12.38 3.01 -9.29
N SER A 265 -11.89 1.79 -9.10
CA SER A 265 -11.48 1.24 -7.80
C SER A 265 -10.41 2.09 -7.08
N PHE A 266 -9.62 2.88 -7.83
CA PHE A 266 -8.53 3.71 -7.31
C PHE A 266 -8.95 5.15 -6.94
N SER A 267 -10.19 5.56 -7.21
CA SER A 267 -10.71 6.91 -6.91
C SER A 267 -10.61 7.28 -5.41
N LYS A 268 -10.58 6.28 -4.54
CA LYS A 268 -10.49 6.42 -3.08
C LYS A 268 -9.12 6.10 -2.49
N ILE A 269 -8.05 6.13 -3.29
CA ILE A 269 -6.69 5.81 -2.81
C ILE A 269 -6.24 6.71 -1.63
N HIS A 270 -6.78 7.92 -1.51
CA HIS A 270 -6.54 8.81 -0.39
C HIS A 270 -7.09 8.26 0.96
N GLU A 271 -8.13 7.42 0.94
CA GLU A 271 -8.64 6.74 2.14
C GLU A 271 -7.64 5.67 2.62
N VAL A 272 -6.99 4.96 1.68
CA VAL A 272 -5.90 4.01 1.99
C VAL A 272 -4.73 4.74 2.64
N GLN A 273 -4.31 5.87 2.06
CA GLN A 273 -3.25 6.71 2.64
C GLN A 273 -3.62 7.19 4.05
N LYS A 274 -4.85 7.67 4.25
CA LYS A 274 -5.34 8.13 5.56
C LYS A 274 -5.30 7.01 6.59
N LYS A 275 -5.71 5.79 6.24
CA LYS A 275 -5.70 4.64 7.15
C LYS A 275 -4.27 4.22 7.51
N SER A 276 -3.36 4.12 6.54
CA SER A 276 -1.94 3.83 6.80
C SER A 276 -1.29 4.91 7.67
N PHE A 277 -1.67 6.18 7.53
CA PHE A 277 -1.18 7.26 8.40
C PHE A 277 -1.77 7.20 9.81
N GLN A 278 -3.02 6.73 9.98
CA GLN A 278 -3.59 6.49 11.31
C GLN A 278 -2.87 5.35 12.03
N GLU A 279 -2.56 4.26 11.31
CA GLU A 279 -1.76 3.13 11.83
C GLU A 279 -0.31 3.55 12.15
N SER A 280 0.33 4.36 11.30
CA SER A 280 1.64 4.94 11.62
C SER A 280 1.60 5.86 12.83
N ALA A 281 0.58 6.72 12.94
CA ALA A 281 0.44 7.67 14.03
C ALA A 281 0.30 6.94 15.38
N SER A 282 -0.46 5.85 15.43
CA SER A 282 -0.60 5.06 16.66
C SER A 282 0.73 4.42 17.08
N ILE A 283 1.52 3.89 16.13
CA ILE A 283 2.86 3.33 16.39
C ILE A 283 3.81 4.43 16.89
N LYS A 284 3.83 5.60 16.23
CA LYS A 284 4.66 6.75 16.64
C LYS A 284 4.31 7.26 18.02
N ASP A 285 3.02 7.38 18.33
CA ASP A 285 2.56 7.84 19.64
C ASP A 285 2.91 6.84 20.74
N ALA A 286 2.80 5.54 20.49
CA ALA A 286 3.26 4.50 21.42
C ALA A 286 4.77 4.61 21.70
N LYS A 287 5.60 4.76 20.65
CA LYS A 287 7.06 4.90 20.81
C LYS A 287 7.48 6.22 21.45
N ARG A 288 6.77 7.32 21.19
CA ARG A 288 6.99 8.61 21.88
C ARG A 288 6.69 8.53 23.38
N ARG A 289 5.59 7.88 23.76
CA ARG A 289 5.26 7.65 25.18
C ARG A 289 6.33 6.81 25.86
N LEU A 290 6.74 5.70 25.24
CA LEU A 290 7.80 4.84 25.76
C LEU A 290 9.12 5.61 25.94
N LYS A 291 9.50 6.45 24.97
CA LYS A 291 10.68 7.32 25.06
C LYS A 291 10.56 8.30 26.23
N GLN A 292 9.44 9.00 26.36
CA GLN A 292 9.20 9.97 27.43
C GLN A 292 9.34 9.32 28.81
N HIS A 293 8.74 8.14 29.01
CA HIS A 293 8.88 7.39 30.27
C HIS A 293 10.35 6.99 30.54
N CYS A 294 11.10 6.52 29.53
CA CYS A 294 12.53 6.23 29.70
C CYS A 294 13.35 7.47 30.08
N GLU A 295 13.05 8.63 29.48
CA GLU A 295 13.75 9.89 29.74
C GLU A 295 13.43 10.48 31.12
N ASP A 296 12.19 10.31 31.60
CA ASP A 296 11.77 10.67 32.95
C ASP A 296 12.44 9.76 34.01
N ASP A 297 12.46 8.44 33.79
CA ASP A 297 13.14 7.49 34.67
C ASP A 297 14.67 7.71 34.69
N LEU A 298 15.30 8.05 33.56
CA LEU A 298 16.71 8.41 33.51
C LEU A 298 17.02 9.65 34.35
N ARG A 299 16.14 10.67 34.33
CA ARG A 299 16.31 11.87 35.17
C ARG A 299 16.19 11.54 36.65
N ASN A 300 15.15 10.80 37.04
CA ASN A 300 14.94 10.39 38.43
C ASN A 300 16.14 9.59 38.98
N LEU A 301 16.76 8.76 38.14
CA LEU A 301 17.92 7.95 38.52
C LEU A 301 19.20 8.79 38.66
N HIS A 302 19.40 9.81 37.82
CA HIS A 302 20.52 10.75 37.98
C HIS A 302 20.38 11.57 39.28
N ASP A 303 19.18 12.06 39.59
CA ASP A 303 18.91 12.82 40.83
C ASP A 303 19.13 11.96 42.08
N ALA A 304 18.75 10.67 42.03
CA ALA A 304 18.96 9.73 43.13
C ALA A 304 20.44 9.41 43.39
N ILE A 305 21.25 9.26 42.34
CA ILE A 305 22.71 9.05 42.47
C ILE A 305 23.36 10.29 43.11
N GLN A 306 23.04 11.48 42.60
CA GLN A 306 23.63 12.72 43.11
C GLN A 306 23.29 12.96 44.60
N LYS A 307 22.08 12.60 45.03
CA LYS A 307 21.67 12.69 46.43
C LYS A 307 22.42 11.71 47.33
N ALA A 308 22.63 10.47 46.88
CA ALA A 308 23.40 9.46 47.62
C ALA A 308 24.87 9.88 47.80
N ASP A 309 25.48 10.50 46.79
CA ASP A 309 26.86 10.98 46.86
C ASP A 309 27.04 12.13 47.87
N LEU A 310 26.04 13.01 47.99
CA LEU A 310 26.03 14.11 48.98
C LEU A 310 25.89 13.59 50.43
N GLU A 311 25.04 12.60 50.64
CA GLU A 311 24.82 11.99 51.97
C GLU A 311 26.05 11.23 52.48
N ASP A 312 26.83 10.59 51.59
CA ASP A 312 28.10 9.92 51.92
C ASP A 312 29.20 10.91 52.31
N ALA A 313 29.34 12.02 51.56
CA ALA A 313 30.32 13.05 51.84
C ALA A 313 30.13 13.70 53.23
N GLU A 314 28.88 13.86 53.67
CA GLU A 314 28.55 14.37 55.01
C GLU A 314 28.87 13.36 56.13
N ALA A 315 28.68 12.06 55.88
CA ALA A 315 29.00 10.99 56.82
C ALA A 315 30.52 10.86 57.05
N MET A 316 31.32 10.92 55.99
CA MET A 316 32.79 10.89 56.07
C MET A 316 33.36 12.06 56.90
N LYS A 317 32.76 13.25 56.76
CA LYS A 317 33.18 14.45 57.51
C LYS A 317 32.93 14.33 59.02
N ARG A 318 31.84 13.65 59.42
CA ARG A 318 31.51 13.41 60.84
C ARG A 318 32.50 12.43 61.50
N PHE A 319 32.96 11.41 60.78
CA PHE A 319 33.95 10.44 61.26
C PHE A 319 35.33 11.06 61.49
N ALA A 320 35.82 11.88 60.55
CA ALA A 320 37.11 12.57 60.67
C ALA A 320 37.17 13.49 61.91
N THR A 321 36.05 14.17 62.20
CA THR A 321 35.95 15.10 63.34
C THR A 321 35.94 14.37 64.71
N GLN A 322 35.46 13.13 64.77
CA GLN A 322 35.52 12.30 65.99
C GLN A 322 36.90 11.70 66.23
N LYS A 323 37.61 11.33 65.15
CA LYS A 323 38.99 10.80 65.22
C LYS A 323 39.97 11.81 65.81
N GLU A 324 39.88 13.06 65.37
CA GLU A 324 40.77 14.14 65.85
C GLU A 324 40.55 14.50 67.34
N LYS A 325 39.31 14.36 67.83
CA LYS A 325 38.98 14.50 69.27
C LYS A 325 39.59 13.38 70.13
N SER A 326 39.68 12.17 69.59
CA SER A 326 40.26 11.00 70.25
C SER A 326 41.79 11.12 70.39
N GLU A 327 42.46 11.61 69.34
CA GLU A 327 43.92 11.77 69.32
C GLU A 327 44.43 12.87 70.28
N ARG A 328 43.67 13.96 70.46
CA ARG A 328 44.00 15.00 71.47
C ARG A 328 43.84 14.52 72.91
N PHE A 329 42.85 13.68 73.19
CA PHE A 329 42.63 13.11 74.52
C PHE A 329 43.77 12.17 74.95
N ILE A 330 44.36 11.44 74.01
CA ILE A 330 45.49 10.52 74.26
C ILE A 330 46.76 11.29 74.64
N HIS A 331 47.02 12.45 74.02
CA HIS A 331 48.20 13.27 74.33
C HIS A 331 48.09 13.98 75.69
N GLU A 332 46.93 14.57 76.01
CA GLU A 332 46.72 15.27 77.29
C GLU A 332 46.67 14.33 78.51
N ASN A 333 46.53 13.02 78.30
CA ASN A 333 46.54 12.00 79.35
C ASN A 333 47.98 11.63 79.75
N LEU A 334 48.89 11.57 78.78
CA LEU A 334 50.30 11.20 78.98
C LEU A 334 51.02 12.19 79.91
N ASP A 335 50.74 13.49 79.76
CA ASP A 335 51.28 14.56 80.61
C ASP A 335 50.76 14.51 82.07
N LYS A 336 49.60 13.90 82.31
CA LYS A 336 49.02 13.73 83.67
C LYS A 336 49.49 12.44 84.37
N GLN A 337 50.07 11.49 83.63
CA GLN A 337 50.56 10.22 84.16
C GLN A 337 51.87 10.36 84.95
N ASP A 338 52.74 11.31 84.59
CA ASP A 338 53.97 11.61 85.32
C ASP A 338 53.73 12.24 86.71
N GLU A 339 52.62 12.97 86.88
CA GLU A 339 52.23 13.59 88.14
C GLU A 339 51.57 12.58 89.12
N ALA A 340 50.98 11.51 88.58
CA ALA A 340 50.30 10.43 89.32
C ALA A 340 51.24 9.41 89.98
N TRP A 341 52.53 9.39 89.62
CA TRP A 341 53.56 8.57 90.29
C TRP A 341 53.69 8.87 91.79
N ARG A 342 53.28 10.07 92.24
CA ARG A 342 53.22 10.41 93.67
C ARG A 342 51.95 9.96 94.39
N ARG A 343 50.97 9.37 93.67
CA ARG A 343 49.65 8.96 94.19
C ARG A 343 49.43 7.43 94.20
N ILE A 344 50.53 6.66 94.14
CA ILE A 344 50.59 5.20 94.03
C ILE A 344 49.81 4.42 95.12
N GLN A 345 49.50 5.00 96.29
CA GLN A 345 48.74 4.30 97.35
C GLN A 345 47.21 4.34 97.20
N GLU A 346 46.64 5.17 96.32
CA GLU A 346 45.18 5.30 96.14
C GLU A 346 44.66 4.57 94.87
N LEU A 347 45.57 4.04 94.03
CA LEU A 347 45.28 3.54 92.67
C LEU A 347 44.83 2.08 92.57
N GLU A 348 44.82 1.32 93.67
CA GLU A 348 44.41 -0.10 93.67
C GLU A 348 42.90 -0.29 93.42
N ARG A 349 42.05 0.68 93.83
CA ARG A 349 40.59 0.66 93.62
C ARG A 349 40.12 1.21 92.28
N VAL A 350 40.98 1.88 91.51
CA VAL A 350 40.64 2.48 90.21
C VAL A 350 40.95 1.52 89.05
N LEU A 351 41.91 0.60 89.22
CA LEU A 351 42.29 -0.44 88.26
C LEU A 351 41.11 -1.33 87.81
N GLN A 352 40.19 -1.69 88.72
CA GLN A 352 38.99 -2.46 88.37
C GLN A 352 37.99 -1.68 87.52
N ARG A 353 37.92 -0.35 87.64
CA ARG A 353 36.96 0.50 86.91
C ARG A 353 37.44 0.81 85.49
N LEU A 354 38.74 1.04 85.32
CA LEU A 354 39.39 1.27 84.01
C LEU A 354 39.41 0.03 83.10
N GLY A 355 39.46 -1.19 83.68
CA GLY A 355 39.32 -2.44 82.93
C GLY A 355 37.94 -2.60 82.29
N THR A 356 36.87 -2.19 83.01
CA THR A 356 35.49 -2.21 82.48
C THR A 356 35.28 -1.13 81.41
N GLU A 357 35.82 0.07 81.60
CA GLU A 357 35.73 1.17 80.60
C GLU A 357 36.47 0.84 79.30
N ARG A 358 37.64 0.17 79.38
CA ARG A 358 38.38 -0.32 78.20
C ARG A 358 37.62 -1.43 77.46
N PHE A 359 36.97 -2.34 78.17
CA PHE A 359 36.14 -3.39 77.58
C PHE A 359 34.92 -2.83 76.84
N GLU A 360 34.23 -1.85 77.42
CA GLU A 360 33.07 -1.18 76.80
C GLU A 360 33.45 -0.39 75.54
N GLU A 361 34.60 0.30 75.54
CA GLU A 361 35.06 1.06 74.37
C GLU A 361 35.56 0.13 73.23
N VAL A 362 36.22 -1.00 73.55
CA VAL A 362 36.58 -2.01 72.54
C VAL A 362 35.32 -2.63 71.91
N LYS A 363 34.29 -2.92 72.72
CA LYS A 363 33.00 -3.41 72.22
C LYS A 363 32.30 -2.38 71.32
N ARG A 364 32.27 -1.10 71.72
CA ARG A 364 31.71 0.00 70.93
C ARG A 364 32.42 0.16 69.58
N ARG A 365 33.75 0.07 69.56
CA ARG A 365 34.58 0.19 68.36
C ARG A 365 34.38 -0.97 67.38
N ILE A 366 34.18 -2.20 67.89
CA ILE A 366 33.82 -3.37 67.07
C ILE A 366 32.43 -3.21 66.42
N GLU A 367 31.44 -2.70 67.17
CA GLU A 367 30.06 -2.48 66.68
C GLU A 367 29.93 -1.28 65.71
N GLU A 368 30.80 -0.28 65.82
CA GLU A 368 30.89 0.83 64.86
C GLU A 368 31.57 0.41 63.55
N ASN A 369 32.64 -0.38 63.62
CA ASN A 369 33.34 -0.87 62.43
C ASN A 369 32.46 -1.82 61.59
N ASP A 370 31.64 -2.67 62.24
CA ASP A 370 30.67 -3.53 61.55
C ASP A 370 29.58 -2.75 60.79
N ARG A 371 29.14 -1.61 61.35
CA ARG A 371 28.12 -0.76 60.71
C ARG A 371 28.68 -0.04 59.48
N GLU A 372 29.92 0.42 59.54
CA GLU A 372 30.58 1.12 58.44
C GLU A 372 30.89 0.17 57.26
N GLU A 373 31.34 -1.05 57.53
CA GLU A 373 31.58 -2.02 56.45
C GLU A 373 30.29 -2.50 55.78
N LYS A 374 29.18 -2.62 56.51
CA LYS A 374 27.88 -2.92 55.92
C LYS A 374 27.41 -1.81 54.95
N ARG A 375 27.60 -0.54 55.31
CA ARG A 375 27.22 0.62 54.50
C ARG A 375 27.97 0.67 53.16
N LYS A 376 29.29 0.43 53.18
CA LYS A 376 30.13 0.44 51.96
C LYS A 376 29.71 -0.62 50.95
N VAL A 377 29.35 -1.81 51.42
CA VAL A 377 28.88 -2.91 50.56
C VAL A 377 27.51 -2.59 49.94
N GLU A 378 26.60 -1.99 50.71
CA GLU A 378 25.26 -1.59 50.23
C GLU A 378 25.33 -0.49 49.15
N TYR A 379 26.25 0.47 49.28
CA TYR A 379 26.47 1.53 48.28
C TYR A 379 27.01 0.99 46.96
N GLN A 380 28.00 0.07 47.01
CA GLN A 380 28.55 -0.52 45.79
C GLN A 380 27.50 -1.34 45.03
N GLN A 381 26.65 -2.09 45.75
CA GLN A 381 25.54 -2.83 45.15
C GLN A 381 24.51 -1.90 44.49
N PHE A 382 24.21 -0.76 45.10
CA PHE A 382 23.32 0.25 44.50
C PHE A 382 23.88 0.78 43.17
N LEU A 383 25.17 1.14 43.12
CA LEU A 383 25.81 1.63 41.89
C LEU A 383 25.80 0.59 40.77
N ASP A 384 26.04 -0.69 41.09
CA ASP A 384 26.07 -1.76 40.08
C ASP A 384 24.68 -1.99 39.46
N VAL A 385 23.62 -2.02 40.28
CA VAL A 385 22.23 -2.19 39.79
C VAL A 385 21.77 -0.94 39.01
N CYS A 386 22.09 0.27 39.49
CA CYS A 386 21.81 1.52 38.79
C CYS A 386 22.52 1.59 37.43
N GLY A 387 23.80 1.19 37.36
CA GLY A 387 24.59 1.18 36.13
C GLY A 387 24.06 0.19 35.10
N GLN A 388 23.56 -0.97 35.53
CA GLN A 388 22.90 -1.93 34.63
C GLN A 388 21.58 -1.38 34.09
N HIS A 389 20.74 -0.78 34.95
CA HIS A 389 19.46 -0.24 34.55
C HIS A 389 19.60 0.96 33.60
N LYS A 390 20.55 1.86 33.86
CA LYS A 390 20.87 3.00 32.98
C LYS A 390 21.21 2.57 31.55
N LYS A 391 22.04 1.54 31.39
CA LYS A 391 22.42 1.02 30.06
C LYS A 391 21.23 0.48 29.27
N LEU A 392 20.28 -0.18 29.95
CA LEU A 392 19.06 -0.69 29.32
C LEU A 392 18.12 0.44 28.87
N LEU A 393 18.02 1.51 29.67
CA LEU A 393 17.25 2.70 29.32
C LEU A 393 17.86 3.44 28.12
N GLU A 394 19.17 3.68 28.11
CA GLU A 394 19.88 4.31 26.98
C GLU A 394 19.73 3.50 25.68
N LEU A 395 19.84 2.17 25.76
CA LEU A 395 19.60 1.27 24.62
C LEU A 395 18.15 1.34 24.13
N SER A 396 17.19 1.48 25.04
CA SER A 396 15.76 1.58 24.70
C SER A 396 15.42 2.90 24.02
N VAL A 397 15.99 4.02 24.49
CA VAL A 397 15.84 5.34 23.84
C VAL A 397 16.40 5.32 22.42
N TYR A 398 17.60 4.75 22.23
CA TYR A 398 18.22 4.62 20.91
C TYR A 398 17.34 3.82 19.92
N ASN A 399 16.79 2.68 20.35
CA ASN A 399 15.90 1.86 19.52
C ASN A 399 14.57 2.58 19.22
N CYS A 400 14.03 3.38 20.14
CA CYS A 400 12.83 4.19 19.89
C CYS A 400 13.07 5.30 18.85
N ASP A 401 14.21 5.99 18.92
CA ASP A 401 14.57 7.02 17.94
C ASP A 401 14.82 6.43 16.55
N LEU A 402 15.39 5.22 16.49
CA LEU A 402 15.52 4.46 15.26
C LEU A 402 14.15 4.09 14.67
N ALA A 403 13.22 3.61 15.50
CA ALA A 403 11.85 3.28 15.10
C ALA A 403 11.13 4.48 14.46
N LEU A 404 11.23 5.66 15.09
CA LEU A 404 10.60 6.88 14.60
C LEU A 404 11.16 7.32 13.24
N ARG A 405 12.47 7.21 13.03
CA ARG A 405 13.12 7.52 11.74
C ARG A 405 12.72 6.51 10.65
N CYS A 406 12.76 5.22 10.96
CA CYS A 406 12.34 4.16 10.05
C CYS A 406 10.84 4.30 9.67
N MET A 407 9.97 4.62 10.62
CA MET A 407 8.55 4.91 10.32
C MET A 407 8.36 6.15 9.45
N GLY A 408 9.15 7.22 9.65
CA GLY A 408 9.11 8.39 8.77
C GLY A 408 9.41 8.04 7.31
N MET A 409 10.43 7.21 7.08
CA MET A 409 10.77 6.73 5.73
C MET A 409 9.67 5.82 5.14
N LEU A 410 9.00 4.99 5.96
CA LEU A 410 7.88 4.16 5.51
C LEU A 410 6.63 4.99 5.15
N GLU A 411 6.33 6.04 5.90
CA GLU A 411 5.24 6.98 5.56
C GLU A 411 5.49 7.70 4.24
N GLU A 412 6.74 8.09 3.96
CA GLU A 412 7.09 8.70 2.66
C GLU A 412 6.87 7.72 1.51
N ILE A 413 7.22 6.43 1.66
CA ILE A 413 6.93 5.40 0.65
C ILE A 413 5.42 5.29 0.40
N VAL A 414 4.61 5.29 1.47
CA VAL A 414 3.14 5.28 1.36
C VAL A 414 2.62 6.53 0.66
N ALA A 415 3.13 7.72 1.03
CA ALA A 415 2.71 8.99 0.45
C ALA A 415 3.05 9.09 -1.04
N GLU A 416 4.29 8.78 -1.41
CA GLU A 416 4.76 8.76 -2.79
C GLU A 416 3.99 7.70 -3.61
N GLY A 417 3.75 6.53 -3.03
CA GLY A 417 2.99 5.46 -3.66
C GLY A 417 1.52 5.82 -3.94
N CYS A 418 0.81 6.33 -2.95
CA CYS A 418 -0.58 6.79 -3.12
C CYS A 418 -0.68 7.98 -4.07
N SER A 419 0.29 8.91 -4.04
CA SER A 419 0.35 10.04 -4.99
C SER A 419 0.59 9.58 -6.42
N ALA A 420 1.47 8.59 -6.63
CA ALA A 420 1.72 8.03 -7.95
C ALA A 420 0.50 7.29 -8.50
N VAL A 421 -0.20 6.51 -7.65
CA VAL A 421 -1.47 5.86 -8.03
C VAL A 421 -2.53 6.90 -8.40
N LYS A 422 -2.67 7.98 -7.62
CA LYS A 422 -3.61 9.05 -7.93
C LYS A 422 -3.29 9.75 -9.24
N SER A 423 -2.04 10.19 -9.43
CA SER A 423 -1.62 10.86 -10.66
C SER A 423 -1.84 9.98 -11.90
N ARG A 424 -1.59 8.67 -11.78
CA ARG A 424 -1.90 7.70 -12.84
C ARG A 424 -3.39 7.56 -13.08
N HIS A 425 -4.19 7.46 -12.02
CA HIS A 425 -5.66 7.35 -12.11
C HIS A 425 -6.24 8.54 -12.87
N ASP A 426 -5.85 9.76 -12.47
CA ASP A 426 -6.27 11.01 -13.09
C ASP A 426 -5.87 11.04 -14.57
N LYS A 427 -4.59 10.76 -14.87
CA LYS A 427 -4.10 10.69 -16.26
C LYS A 427 -4.84 9.65 -17.11
N THR A 428 -5.19 8.50 -16.52
CA THR A 428 -5.92 7.45 -17.23
C THR A 428 -7.37 7.88 -17.50
N ASN A 429 -8.01 8.61 -16.58
CA ASN A 429 -9.34 9.17 -16.83
C ASN A 429 -9.31 10.22 -17.94
N ASP A 430 -8.30 11.09 -17.94
CA ASP A 430 -8.14 12.09 -19.01
C ASP A 430 -7.94 11.39 -20.37
N GLU A 431 -7.04 10.40 -20.44
CA GLU A 431 -6.82 9.59 -21.64
C GLU A 431 -8.09 8.85 -22.11
N LEU A 432 -8.87 8.28 -21.20
CA LEU A 432 -10.12 7.59 -21.52
C LEU A 432 -11.20 8.56 -22.01
N SER A 433 -11.29 9.76 -21.41
CA SER A 433 -12.21 10.82 -21.83
C SER A 433 -11.89 11.30 -23.24
N ASP A 434 -10.62 11.57 -23.53
CA ASP A 434 -10.15 11.98 -24.85
C ASP A 434 -10.42 10.89 -25.89
N LEU A 435 -10.13 9.64 -25.56
CA LEU A 435 -10.33 8.50 -26.44
C LEU A 435 -11.82 8.26 -26.71
N ARG A 436 -12.68 8.40 -25.71
CA ARG A 436 -14.13 8.28 -25.87
C ARG A 436 -14.68 9.32 -26.84
N LEU A 437 -14.19 10.55 -26.75
CA LEU A 437 -14.54 11.61 -27.69
C LEU A 437 -14.07 11.29 -29.12
N GLN A 438 -12.86 10.75 -29.27
CA GLN A 438 -12.35 10.28 -30.56
C GLN A 438 -13.22 9.17 -31.15
N VAL A 439 -13.63 8.18 -30.34
CA VAL A 439 -14.52 7.10 -30.79
C VAL A 439 -15.89 7.65 -31.22
N HIS A 440 -16.44 8.67 -30.55
CA HIS A 440 -17.67 9.33 -31.01
C HIS A 440 -17.49 9.99 -32.40
N GLN A 441 -16.35 10.63 -32.66
CA GLN A 441 -16.04 11.19 -33.97
C GLN A 441 -15.87 10.10 -35.06
N GLU A 442 -15.21 8.99 -34.73
CA GLU A 442 -15.10 7.84 -35.62
C GLU A 442 -16.47 7.20 -35.90
N TYR A 443 -17.32 7.10 -34.88
CA TYR A 443 -18.67 6.57 -34.99
C TYR A 443 -19.51 7.46 -35.91
N LEU A 444 -19.43 8.79 -35.74
CA LEU A 444 -20.08 9.75 -36.65
C LEU A 444 -19.67 9.50 -38.11
N GLU A 445 -18.38 9.28 -38.39
CA GLU A 445 -17.90 9.07 -39.76
C GLU A 445 -18.36 7.70 -40.32
N ALA A 446 -18.32 6.63 -39.52
CA ALA A 446 -18.83 5.33 -39.91
C ALA A 446 -20.35 5.36 -40.17
N PHE A 447 -21.10 5.97 -39.26
CA PHE A 447 -22.54 6.19 -39.38
C PHE A 447 -22.88 7.04 -40.60
N ARG A 448 -22.18 8.16 -40.84
CA ARG A 448 -22.36 9.01 -42.02
C ARG A 448 -22.23 8.21 -43.32
N ARG A 449 -21.23 7.32 -43.41
CA ARG A 449 -21.03 6.46 -44.60
C ARG A 449 -22.16 5.45 -44.78
N LEU A 450 -22.60 4.81 -43.70
CA LEU A 450 -23.72 3.87 -43.69
C LEU A 450 -25.01 4.58 -44.13
N TYR A 451 -25.36 5.65 -43.43
CA TYR A 451 -26.60 6.40 -43.62
C TYR A 451 -26.72 6.96 -45.04
N LYS A 452 -25.62 7.48 -45.61
CA LYS A 452 -25.58 7.90 -47.02
C LYS A 452 -25.77 6.76 -48.00
N THR A 453 -25.20 5.59 -47.71
CA THR A 453 -25.31 4.42 -48.60
C THR A 453 -26.73 3.86 -48.58
N LEU A 454 -27.35 3.75 -47.40
CA LEU A 454 -28.74 3.36 -47.25
C LEU A 454 -29.68 4.38 -47.91
N GLY A 455 -29.46 5.69 -47.70
CA GLY A 455 -30.25 6.74 -48.34
C GLY A 455 -30.18 6.69 -49.88
N GLN A 456 -29.02 6.33 -50.45
CA GLN A 456 -28.88 6.11 -51.89
C GLN A 456 -29.66 4.88 -52.38
N LEU A 457 -29.64 3.78 -51.62
CA LEU A 457 -30.42 2.58 -51.92
C LEU A 457 -31.92 2.86 -51.87
N VAL A 458 -32.39 3.49 -50.79
CA VAL A 458 -33.79 3.91 -50.62
C VAL A 458 -34.24 4.78 -51.80
N TYR A 459 -33.49 5.85 -52.13
CA TYR A 459 -33.83 6.72 -53.26
C TYR A 459 -33.93 5.95 -54.58
N LYS A 460 -32.98 5.04 -54.87
CA LYS A 460 -33.01 4.24 -56.11
C LYS A 460 -34.18 3.26 -56.13
N LYS A 461 -34.51 2.64 -55.00
CA LYS A 461 -35.65 1.71 -54.87
C LYS A 461 -36.97 2.44 -55.02
N GLU A 462 -37.13 3.62 -54.45
CA GLU A 462 -38.31 4.47 -54.66
C GLU A 462 -38.49 4.83 -56.14
N LYS A 463 -37.40 5.16 -56.85
CA LYS A 463 -37.47 5.43 -58.30
C LYS A 463 -37.79 4.18 -59.13
N ARG A 464 -37.24 3.02 -58.76
CA ARG A 464 -37.58 1.74 -59.39
C ARG A 464 -39.05 1.39 -59.17
N LEU A 465 -39.58 1.64 -57.97
CA LEU A 465 -41.00 1.43 -57.66
C LEU A 465 -41.90 2.36 -58.49
N GLU A 466 -41.58 3.65 -58.57
CA GLU A 466 -42.29 4.60 -59.43
C GLU A 466 -42.30 4.16 -60.91
N GLU A 467 -41.20 3.61 -61.39
CA GLU A 467 -41.06 3.10 -62.76
C GLU A 467 -41.89 1.83 -62.97
N ILE A 468 -41.86 0.88 -62.03
CA ILE A 468 -42.71 -0.31 -62.06
C ILE A 468 -44.20 0.10 -62.08
N ASP A 469 -44.61 1.06 -61.25
CA ASP A 469 -45.99 1.57 -61.24
C ASP A 469 -46.38 2.22 -62.59
N ARG A 470 -45.46 2.96 -63.23
CA ARG A 470 -45.69 3.46 -64.60
C ARG A 470 -45.82 2.31 -65.59
N ASN A 471 -44.95 1.31 -65.54
CA ASN A 471 -44.98 0.15 -66.42
C ASN A 471 -46.26 -0.69 -66.23
N ILE A 472 -46.77 -0.83 -65.01
CA ILE A 472 -48.06 -1.46 -64.71
C ILE A 472 -49.19 -0.69 -65.38
N ARG A 473 -49.21 0.65 -65.24
CA ARG A 473 -50.23 1.50 -65.90
C ARG A 473 -50.17 1.38 -67.42
N THR A 474 -48.99 1.50 -68.02
CA THR A 474 -48.81 1.37 -69.48
C THR A 474 -49.23 0.00 -69.98
N THR A 475 -48.79 -1.08 -69.30
CA THR A 475 -49.15 -2.46 -69.67
C THR A 475 -50.64 -2.71 -69.49
N HIS A 476 -51.28 -2.11 -68.49
CA HIS A 476 -52.73 -2.18 -68.31
C HIS A 476 -53.48 -1.50 -69.46
N ILE A 477 -53.07 -0.31 -69.88
CA ILE A 477 -53.67 0.38 -71.04
C ILE A 477 -53.52 -0.48 -72.31
N GLN A 478 -52.32 -1.03 -72.55
CA GLN A 478 -52.07 -1.93 -73.68
C GLN A 478 -52.95 -3.19 -73.64
N LEU A 479 -53.16 -3.76 -72.44
CA LEU A 479 -54.05 -4.89 -72.24
C LEU A 479 -55.50 -4.53 -72.61
N GLU A 480 -56.02 -3.39 -72.13
CA GLU A 480 -57.40 -2.96 -72.45
C GLU A 480 -57.58 -2.74 -73.96
N PHE A 481 -56.63 -2.07 -74.61
CA PHE A 481 -56.67 -1.89 -76.07
C PHE A 481 -56.65 -3.24 -76.81
N ALA A 482 -55.78 -4.17 -76.42
CA ALA A 482 -55.69 -5.48 -77.03
C ALA A 482 -56.98 -6.31 -76.83
N ILE A 483 -57.65 -6.17 -75.69
CA ILE A 483 -58.96 -6.79 -75.43
C ILE A 483 -60.01 -6.21 -76.37
N GLU A 484 -60.07 -4.88 -76.50
CA GLU A 484 -61.06 -4.18 -77.32
C GLU A 484 -60.88 -4.46 -78.83
N THR A 485 -59.64 -4.68 -79.28
CA THR A 485 -59.33 -5.00 -80.69
C THR A 485 -59.26 -6.50 -81.00
N PHE A 486 -59.56 -7.37 -80.02
CA PHE A 486 -59.39 -8.83 -80.11
C PHE A 486 -57.97 -9.27 -80.51
N ASP A 487 -56.94 -8.51 -80.12
CA ASP A 487 -55.53 -8.84 -80.36
C ASP A 487 -55.12 -10.07 -79.52
N PRO A 488 -54.61 -11.16 -80.16
CA PRO A 488 -54.11 -12.34 -79.46
C PRO A 488 -53.06 -12.07 -78.38
N ASN A 489 -52.35 -10.93 -78.45
CA ASN A 489 -51.34 -10.52 -77.49
C ASN A 489 -51.91 -10.09 -76.12
N ALA A 490 -53.23 -9.97 -75.96
CA ALA A 490 -53.86 -9.62 -74.68
C ALA A 490 -53.39 -10.51 -73.52
N LYS A 491 -53.19 -11.82 -73.76
CA LYS A 491 -52.68 -12.74 -72.73
C LYS A 491 -51.25 -12.38 -72.28
N LEU A 492 -50.37 -12.00 -73.21
CA LEU A 492 -48.99 -11.60 -72.91
C LEU A 492 -48.96 -10.37 -72.01
N HIS A 493 -49.78 -9.36 -72.29
CA HIS A 493 -49.89 -8.16 -71.46
C HIS A 493 -50.48 -8.46 -70.07
N SER A 494 -51.43 -9.39 -69.98
CA SER A 494 -51.99 -9.85 -68.70
C SER A 494 -50.95 -10.55 -67.82
N ASP A 495 -50.19 -11.48 -68.39
CA ASP A 495 -49.13 -12.20 -67.67
C ASP A 495 -47.99 -11.23 -67.27
N LYS A 496 -47.57 -10.34 -68.17
CA LYS A 496 -46.61 -9.28 -67.86
C LYS A 496 -47.08 -8.36 -66.73
N LYS A 497 -48.36 -7.99 -66.71
CA LYS A 497 -48.96 -7.18 -65.62
C LYS A 497 -48.89 -7.93 -64.29
N LYS A 498 -49.19 -9.24 -64.25
CA LYS A 498 -49.05 -10.06 -63.04
C LYS A 498 -47.61 -10.12 -62.54
N ASP A 499 -46.65 -10.30 -63.43
CA ASP A 499 -45.23 -10.36 -63.05
C ASP A 499 -44.72 -8.99 -62.55
N LEU A 500 -45.18 -7.88 -63.15
CA LEU A 500 -44.89 -6.54 -62.63
C LEU A 500 -45.47 -6.31 -61.22
N TYR A 501 -46.66 -6.82 -60.90
CA TYR A 501 -47.20 -6.74 -59.54
C TYR A 501 -46.37 -7.54 -58.52
N LYS A 502 -45.87 -8.72 -58.90
CA LYS A 502 -44.96 -9.49 -58.04
C LYS A 502 -43.66 -8.72 -57.79
N LEU A 503 -43.08 -8.16 -58.85
CA LEU A 503 -41.86 -7.35 -58.75
C LEU A 503 -42.08 -6.09 -57.90
N ARG A 504 -43.25 -5.44 -58.04
CA ARG A 504 -43.66 -4.29 -57.21
C ARG A 504 -43.65 -4.66 -55.73
N ALA A 505 -44.33 -5.75 -55.37
CA ALA A 505 -44.40 -6.22 -53.98
C ALA A 505 -43.01 -6.53 -53.41
N GLN A 506 -42.15 -7.20 -54.18
CA GLN A 506 -40.77 -7.48 -53.79
C GLN A 506 -39.96 -6.19 -53.53
N VAL A 507 -40.05 -5.21 -54.44
CA VAL A 507 -39.33 -3.94 -54.28
C VAL A 507 -39.89 -3.11 -53.13
N GLU A 508 -41.20 -3.16 -52.87
CA GLU A 508 -41.82 -2.52 -51.69
C GLU A 508 -41.31 -3.12 -50.39
N GLU A 509 -41.22 -4.45 -50.28
CA GLU A 509 -40.68 -5.12 -49.09
C GLU A 509 -39.21 -4.77 -48.84
N GLU A 510 -38.37 -4.79 -49.89
CA GLU A 510 -36.97 -4.38 -49.80
C GLU A 510 -36.82 -2.90 -49.41
N LEU A 511 -37.71 -2.04 -49.90
CA LEU A 511 -37.71 -0.61 -49.58
C LEU A 511 -38.06 -0.38 -48.11
N GLU A 512 -39.06 -1.08 -47.57
CA GLU A 512 -39.45 -0.97 -46.17
C GLU A 512 -38.32 -1.44 -45.26
N MET A 513 -37.70 -2.59 -45.56
CA MET A 513 -36.54 -3.06 -44.80
C MET A 513 -35.38 -2.05 -44.77
N LEU A 514 -35.13 -1.34 -45.88
CA LEU A 514 -34.10 -0.30 -45.92
C LEU A 514 -34.47 0.93 -45.07
N LYS A 515 -35.76 1.31 -45.03
CA LYS A 515 -36.27 2.40 -44.20
C LYS A 515 -36.16 2.06 -42.72
N ASP A 516 -36.54 0.84 -42.33
CA ASP A 516 -36.39 0.34 -40.96
C ASP A 516 -34.93 0.36 -40.52
N LYS A 517 -34.01 -0.11 -41.37
CA LYS A 517 -32.56 -0.04 -41.12
C LYS A 517 -32.07 1.39 -40.91
N MET A 518 -32.53 2.34 -41.72
CA MET A 518 -32.18 3.75 -41.53
C MET A 518 -32.72 4.32 -40.22
N ALA A 519 -33.97 4.00 -39.86
CA ALA A 519 -34.57 4.45 -38.61
C ALA A 519 -33.81 3.90 -37.40
N GLN A 520 -33.49 2.61 -37.40
CA GLN A 520 -32.70 1.98 -36.34
C GLN A 520 -31.30 2.58 -36.24
N ALA A 521 -30.61 2.81 -37.37
CA ALA A 521 -29.30 3.42 -37.38
C ALA A 521 -29.33 4.86 -36.80
N LEU A 522 -30.40 5.61 -37.07
CA LEU A 522 -30.59 6.96 -36.52
C LEU A 522 -30.78 6.94 -35.00
N GLU A 523 -31.60 6.01 -34.48
CA GLU A 523 -31.82 5.84 -33.03
C GLU A 523 -30.51 5.51 -32.31
N MET A 524 -29.72 4.60 -32.87
CA MET A 524 -28.42 4.21 -32.32
C MET A 524 -27.38 5.34 -32.36
N PHE A 525 -27.55 6.33 -33.24
CA PHE A 525 -26.67 7.49 -33.34
C PHE A 525 -26.95 8.56 -32.27
N GLY A 526 -28.16 8.63 -31.71
CA GLY A 526 -28.58 9.64 -30.73
C GLY A 526 -27.59 9.89 -29.57
N PRO A 527 -27.07 8.84 -28.90
CA PRO A 527 -26.07 9.03 -27.83
C PRO A 527 -24.77 9.68 -28.30
N THR A 528 -24.36 9.45 -29.56
CA THR A 528 -23.17 10.09 -30.15
C THR A 528 -23.44 11.54 -30.51
N GLU A 529 -24.62 11.84 -31.05
CA GLU A 529 -25.05 13.21 -31.30
C GLU A 529 -25.03 14.06 -30.01
N ASP A 530 -25.65 13.56 -28.94
CA ASP A 530 -25.66 14.23 -27.64
C ASP A 530 -24.25 14.48 -27.09
N ALA A 531 -23.37 13.47 -27.18
CA ALA A 531 -21.99 13.57 -26.70
C ALA A 531 -21.17 14.59 -27.49
N LEU A 532 -21.30 14.63 -28.82
CA LEU A 532 -20.60 15.59 -29.67
C LEU A 532 -21.10 17.03 -29.44
N ASN A 533 -22.41 17.20 -29.28
CA ASN A 533 -23.02 18.50 -28.95
C ASN A 533 -22.55 19.02 -27.58
N GLN A 534 -22.50 18.14 -26.56
CA GLN A 534 -21.97 18.50 -25.24
C GLN A 534 -20.48 18.87 -25.29
N ALA A 535 -19.71 18.22 -26.16
CA ALA A 535 -18.31 18.54 -26.40
C ALA A 535 -18.10 19.80 -27.27
N GLY A 536 -19.17 20.41 -27.78
CA GLY A 536 -19.11 21.59 -28.64
C GLY A 536 -18.49 21.33 -30.02
N ILE A 537 -18.61 20.10 -30.54
CA ILE A 537 -18.12 19.76 -31.87
C ILE A 537 -19.20 20.06 -32.90
N ASP A 538 -18.94 21.02 -33.78
CA ASP A 538 -19.84 21.33 -34.89
C ASP A 538 -19.77 20.25 -35.98
N PHE A 539 -20.92 19.67 -36.33
CA PHE A 539 -21.05 18.76 -37.46
C PHE A 539 -22.41 18.91 -38.14
N VAL A 540 -22.48 18.55 -39.43
CA VAL A 540 -23.75 18.47 -40.16
C VAL A 540 -24.36 17.10 -39.94
N HIS A 541 -25.64 17.05 -39.58
CA HIS A 541 -26.33 15.80 -39.30
C HIS A 541 -26.42 14.94 -40.58
N PRO A 542 -26.01 13.66 -40.58
CA PRO A 542 -26.00 12.82 -41.79
C PRO A 542 -27.34 12.69 -42.53
N ALA A 543 -28.47 12.87 -41.83
CA ALA A 543 -29.78 12.93 -42.47
C ALA A 543 -29.95 14.16 -43.37
N GLU A 544 -29.49 15.34 -42.94
CA GLU A 544 -29.50 16.55 -43.76
C GLU A 544 -28.63 16.38 -45.01
N GLU A 545 -27.48 15.73 -44.87
CA GLU A 545 -26.60 15.43 -46.00
C GLU A 545 -27.26 14.49 -47.02
N VAL A 546 -28.07 13.53 -46.55
CA VAL A 546 -28.85 12.63 -47.42
C VAL A 546 -29.96 13.37 -48.13
N GLU A 547 -30.71 14.22 -47.42
CA GLU A 547 -31.78 15.04 -47.99
C GLU A 547 -31.24 15.99 -49.07
N SER A 548 -30.17 16.72 -48.76
CA SER A 548 -29.48 17.58 -49.72
C SER A 548 -29.04 16.79 -50.96
N GLY A 549 -28.37 15.64 -50.76
CA GLY A 549 -27.95 14.78 -51.87
C GLY A 549 -29.12 14.21 -52.69
N ASN A 550 -30.29 13.97 -52.08
CA ASN A 550 -31.49 13.54 -52.78
C ASN A 550 -32.08 14.66 -53.65
N MET A 551 -32.03 15.91 -53.17
CA MET A 551 -32.45 17.08 -53.95
C MET A 551 -31.57 17.28 -55.18
N ASP A 552 -30.26 17.14 -55.04
CA ASP A 552 -29.32 17.21 -56.18
C ASP A 552 -29.59 16.14 -57.22
N ARG A 553 -29.83 14.89 -56.78
CA ARG A 553 -30.19 13.77 -57.68
C ARG A 553 -31.51 14.05 -58.41
N ARG A 554 -32.49 14.62 -57.70
CA ARG A 554 -33.78 14.99 -58.30
C ARG A 554 -33.60 16.08 -59.35
N SER A 555 -32.78 17.10 -59.09
CA SER A 555 -32.46 18.15 -60.06
C SER A 555 -31.88 17.56 -61.34
N LYS A 556 -30.84 16.73 -61.23
CA LYS A 556 -30.21 16.06 -62.39
C LYS A 556 -31.20 15.22 -63.20
N MET A 557 -32.09 14.48 -62.53
CA MET A 557 -33.11 13.69 -63.22
C MET A 557 -34.12 14.56 -63.97
N VAL A 558 -34.49 15.72 -63.41
CA VAL A 558 -35.35 16.69 -64.10
C VAL A 558 -34.65 17.29 -65.31
N GLU A 559 -33.38 17.65 -65.19
CA GLU A 559 -32.54 18.13 -66.30
C GLU A 559 -32.50 17.10 -67.44
N TYR A 560 -32.23 15.82 -67.15
CA TYR A 560 -32.24 14.76 -68.17
C TYR A 560 -33.62 14.58 -68.82
N ARG A 561 -34.71 14.64 -68.06
CA ARG A 561 -36.07 14.58 -68.61
C ARG A 561 -36.38 15.78 -69.49
N ALA A 562 -35.92 16.98 -69.13
CA ALA A 562 -36.09 18.18 -69.94
C ALA A 562 -35.35 18.06 -71.28
N HIS A 563 -34.15 17.48 -71.28
CA HIS A 563 -33.42 17.17 -72.50
C HIS A 563 -34.18 16.21 -73.43
N LEU A 564 -34.72 15.09 -72.88
CA LEU A 564 -35.50 14.13 -73.66
C LEU A 564 -36.81 14.73 -74.21
N ALA A 565 -37.53 15.49 -73.39
CA ALA A 565 -38.77 16.15 -73.80
C ALA A 565 -38.52 17.13 -74.95
N LYS A 566 -37.40 17.86 -74.92
CA LYS A 566 -37.01 18.76 -76.01
C LYS A 566 -36.74 18.01 -77.32
N GLU A 567 -36.13 16.83 -77.27
CA GLU A 567 -35.94 15.99 -78.45
C GLU A 567 -37.27 15.43 -78.98
N GLU A 568 -38.18 15.01 -78.10
CA GLU A 568 -39.53 14.57 -78.50
C GLU A 568 -40.36 15.70 -79.10
N GLU A 569 -40.32 16.91 -78.54
CA GLU A 569 -41.01 18.08 -79.10
C GLU A 569 -40.55 18.37 -80.53
N VAL A 570 -39.24 18.25 -80.81
CA VAL A 570 -38.68 18.40 -82.16
C VAL A 570 -39.21 17.30 -83.10
N LYS A 571 -39.30 16.05 -82.65
CA LYS A 571 -39.85 14.93 -83.46
C LYS A 571 -41.35 15.10 -83.73
N ILE A 572 -42.13 15.46 -82.73
CA ILE A 572 -43.58 15.71 -82.85
C ILE A 572 -43.84 16.89 -83.80
N ALA A 573 -43.03 17.95 -83.74
CA ALA A 573 -43.14 19.06 -84.68
C ALA A 573 -42.89 18.60 -86.13
N ALA A 574 -41.89 17.74 -86.35
CA ALA A 574 -41.61 17.18 -87.68
C ALA A 574 -42.76 16.27 -88.19
N GLU A 575 -43.29 15.36 -87.37
CA GLU A 575 -44.44 14.52 -87.74
C GLU A 575 -45.71 15.34 -88.01
N ARG A 576 -45.95 16.42 -87.25
CA ARG A 576 -47.06 17.34 -87.51
C ARG A 576 -46.91 18.06 -88.85
N GLU A 577 -45.69 18.49 -89.19
CA GLU A 577 -45.36 19.10 -90.49
C GLU A 577 -45.61 18.10 -91.63
N GLU A 578 -45.20 16.83 -91.46
CA GLU A 578 -45.40 15.75 -92.42
C GLU A 578 -46.88 15.39 -92.58
N LEU A 579 -47.63 15.22 -91.50
CA LEU A 579 -49.08 15.01 -91.52
C LEU A 579 -49.82 16.18 -92.20
N LYS A 580 -49.35 17.41 -92.02
CA LYS A 580 -49.91 18.59 -92.70
C LYS A 580 -49.65 18.55 -94.21
N ARG A 581 -48.45 18.12 -94.64
CA ARG A 581 -48.12 17.88 -96.06
C ARG A 581 -48.94 16.73 -96.65
N SER A 582 -49.05 15.61 -95.93
CA SER A 582 -49.86 14.45 -96.34
C SER A 582 -51.34 14.79 -96.43
N LYS A 583 -51.91 15.57 -95.50
CA LYS A 583 -53.28 16.10 -95.60
C LYS A 583 -53.46 17.06 -96.78
N MET A 584 -52.47 17.89 -97.10
CA MET A 584 -52.49 18.73 -98.31
C MET A 584 -52.48 17.88 -99.59
N LEU A 585 -51.64 16.85 -99.65
CA LEU A 585 -51.56 15.92 -100.79
C LEU A 585 -52.87 15.12 -100.95
N LEU A 586 -53.44 14.60 -99.86
CA LEU A 586 -54.75 13.94 -99.88
C LEU A 586 -55.86 14.91 -100.32
N SER A 587 -55.86 16.14 -99.79
CA SER A 587 -56.79 17.20 -100.20
C SER A 587 -56.65 17.58 -101.68
N GLN A 588 -55.46 17.49 -102.26
CA GLN A 588 -55.25 17.68 -103.70
C GLN A 588 -55.72 16.47 -104.51
N GLN A 589 -55.55 15.25 -103.99
CA GLN A 589 -56.04 14.00 -104.59
C GLN A 589 -57.57 13.93 -104.68
N TYR A 590 -58.29 14.61 -103.77
CA TYR A 590 -59.77 14.67 -103.74
C TYR A 590 -60.37 15.99 -104.28
N ARG A 591 -59.57 17.00 -104.65
CA ARG A 591 -60.09 18.19 -105.37
C ARG A 591 -60.33 17.83 -106.84
N GLY A 592 -61.56 17.39 -107.13
CA GLY A 592 -62.04 17.21 -108.50
C GLY A 592 -62.77 15.89 -108.80
N ARG A 593 -62.90 14.95 -107.85
CA ARG A 593 -63.69 13.72 -108.08
C ARG A 593 -65.11 13.85 -107.53
N THR A 594 -66.09 13.84 -108.43
CA THR A 594 -67.50 13.57 -108.11
C THR A 594 -67.69 12.09 -107.80
N MET A 595 -68.75 11.77 -107.04
CA MET A 595 -69.07 10.48 -106.42
C MET A 595 -69.12 9.17 -107.27
N PRO A 596 -69.03 9.10 -108.62
CA PRO A 596 -69.04 7.80 -109.32
C PRO A 596 -67.68 7.09 -109.52
N GLU A 597 -66.57 7.50 -108.90
CA GLU A 597 -65.24 6.86 -109.11
C GLU A 597 -64.52 6.46 -107.79
N ILE A 598 -65.26 6.09 -106.75
CA ILE A 598 -64.68 5.63 -105.46
C ILE A 598 -64.93 4.14 -105.20
N THR A 599 -65.60 3.41 -106.11
CA THR A 599 -65.75 1.94 -106.04
C THR A 599 -65.35 1.26 -107.35
N GLN A 600 -64.04 1.18 -107.58
CA GLN A 600 -63.28 0.09 -108.20
C GLN A 600 -61.88 0.15 -107.60
#